data_AF-A0A7S3CVQ4-F1
#
_entry.id   AF-A0A7S3CVQ4-F1
#
_cell.length_a   1.000
_cell.length_b   1.000
_cell.length_c   1.000
_cell.angle_alpha   90.00
_cell.angle_beta   90.00
_cell.angle_gamma   90.00
#
_symmetry.space_group_name_H-M   'P 1'
#
loop_
_entity.id
_entity.type
_entity.pdbx_description
1 polymer ?
#
loop_
_entity_poly.entity_id
_entity_poly.type
_entity_poly.pdbx_seq_one_letter_code
_entity_poly.pdbx_strand_id
1 'polypeptide(L)'
;LDRIAANYVSFTLIEDTRFNDKAKEQFFKKFYDIISQAVYYSLYYAYPKSRKSLDEQFMRELTNTFSELFTGTQIHSASLSHWDSAFVQNSNAGSKKAKDASLADYEISKNTKSRRDRLYMRYSPLVERYLITHNYETINNVRKWKMLLIQRNEIQKDVDRKFKKFRQIADQSLQKQKQWNQDYDNFEKEAEKKLQNVATEIKGQLKQLKEMDIDIKETNSYAQFANLVVNAYQQKQTKKEQQD
;
A
#
# COMPACT_ATOMS: atom_id res chain seq x y z
N LEU A 1 6.65 -12.08 41.85
CA LEU A 1 6.17 -12.73 40.62
C LEU A 1 5.07 -13.76 40.92
N ASP A 2 5.18 -14.56 41.99
CA ASP A 2 4.18 -15.59 42.32
C ASP A 2 2.78 -15.01 42.60
N ARG A 3 2.69 -13.85 43.26
CA ARG A 3 1.42 -13.11 43.41
C ARG A 3 0.81 -12.68 42.08
N ILE A 4 1.64 -12.28 41.11
CA ILE A 4 1.18 -11.89 39.76
C ILE A 4 0.69 -13.13 39.02
N ALA A 5 1.42 -14.25 39.12
CA ALA A 5 1.03 -15.53 38.55
C ALA A 5 -0.31 -16.02 39.12
N ALA A 6 -0.49 -15.95 40.44
CA ALA A 6 -1.75 -16.31 41.10
C ALA A 6 -2.92 -15.42 40.65
N ASN A 7 -2.71 -14.10 40.56
CA ASN A 7 -3.74 -13.18 40.07
C ASN A 7 -4.07 -13.43 38.59
N TYR A 8 -3.06 -13.70 37.76
CA TYR A 8 -3.25 -14.01 36.34
C TYR A 8 -4.05 -15.31 36.16
N VAL A 9 -3.69 -16.37 36.87
CA VAL A 9 -4.41 -17.66 36.85
C VAL A 9 -5.84 -17.49 37.38
N SER A 10 -6.02 -16.78 38.49
CA SER A 10 -7.34 -16.45 39.02
C SER A 10 -8.21 -15.70 38.00
N PHE A 11 -7.65 -14.69 37.34
CA PHE A 11 -8.37 -13.87 36.35
C PHE A 11 -8.68 -14.63 35.04
N THR A 12 -7.88 -15.66 34.70
CA THR A 12 -8.06 -16.47 33.49
C THR A 12 -8.96 -17.69 33.69
N LEU A 13 -8.88 -18.34 34.85
CA LEU A 13 -9.60 -19.58 35.13
C LEU A 13 -10.93 -19.38 35.85
N ILE A 14 -11.09 -18.29 36.61
CA ILE A 14 -12.36 -18.02 37.28
C ILE A 14 -13.31 -17.43 36.24
N GLU A 15 -14.35 -18.20 35.90
CA GLU A 15 -15.49 -17.73 35.12
C GLU A 15 -16.26 -16.68 35.93
N ASP A 16 -15.74 -15.45 35.94
CA ASP A 16 -16.54 -14.32 36.41
C ASP A 16 -17.65 -14.09 35.38
N THR A 17 -18.88 -14.50 35.74
CA THR A 17 -20.10 -14.41 34.92
C THR A 17 -20.43 -12.99 34.52
N ARG A 18 -19.80 -11.99 35.17
CA ARG A 18 -19.99 -10.56 34.88
C ARG A 18 -19.32 -10.11 33.59
N PHE A 19 -18.32 -10.83 33.11
CA PHE A 19 -17.56 -10.42 31.93
C PHE A 19 -17.84 -11.33 30.74
N ASN A 20 -18.27 -10.72 29.63
CA ASN A 20 -18.43 -11.39 28.35
C ASN A 20 -17.07 -11.92 27.85
N ASP A 21 -17.03 -13.16 27.36
CA ASP A 21 -15.83 -13.80 26.81
C ASP A 21 -15.15 -12.96 25.72
N LYS A 22 -15.93 -12.27 24.89
CA LYS A 22 -15.38 -11.36 23.86
C LYS A 22 -14.60 -10.20 24.48
N ALA A 23 -15.07 -9.67 25.60
CA ALA A 23 -14.38 -8.59 26.31
C ALA A 23 -13.10 -9.09 26.97
N LYS A 24 -13.13 -10.29 27.57
CA LYS A 24 -11.93 -10.96 28.10
C LYS A 24 -10.90 -11.19 27.00
N GLU A 25 -11.32 -11.71 25.85
CA GLU A 25 -10.43 -11.94 24.71
C GLU A 25 -9.80 -10.64 24.21
N GLN A 26 -10.58 -9.56 24.07
CA GLN A 26 -10.07 -8.25 23.68
C GLN A 26 -9.08 -7.67 24.70
N PHE A 27 -9.35 -7.86 25.99
CA PHE A 27 -8.46 -7.45 27.06
C PHE A 27 -7.14 -8.23 27.01
N PHE A 28 -7.18 -9.57 26.95
CA PHE A 28 -5.98 -10.41 26.91
C PHE A 28 -5.13 -10.17 25.67
N LYS A 29 -5.74 -9.82 24.53
CA LYS A 29 -5.02 -9.39 23.32
C LYS A 29 -4.09 -8.19 23.55
N LYS A 30 -4.42 -7.32 24.50
CA LYS A 30 -3.63 -6.11 24.81
C LYS A 30 -3.05 -6.10 26.22
N PHE A 31 -3.25 -7.16 27.00
CA PHE A 31 -2.99 -7.14 28.43
C PHE A 31 -1.52 -6.89 28.77
N TYR A 32 -0.61 -7.61 28.12
CA TYR A 32 0.83 -7.43 28.33
C TYR A 32 1.27 -6.00 28.01
N ASP A 33 0.70 -5.41 26.96
CA ASP A 33 1.01 -4.05 26.51
C ASP A 33 0.50 -3.00 27.51
N ILE A 34 -0.72 -3.16 28.03
CA ILE A 34 -1.27 -2.28 29.09
C ILE A 34 -0.39 -2.32 30.34
N ILE A 35 0.07 -3.51 30.75
CA ILE A 35 0.97 -3.66 31.90
C ILE A 35 2.32 -3.00 31.62
N SER A 36 2.90 -3.21 30.42
CA SER A 36 4.13 -2.52 30.01
C SER A 36 4.00 -1.01 30.08
N GLN A 37 2.89 -0.45 29.57
CA GLN A 37 2.62 0.99 29.65
C GLN A 37 2.49 1.47 31.10
N ALA A 38 1.73 0.76 31.94
CA ALA A 38 1.55 1.12 33.35
C ALA A 38 2.88 1.14 34.10
N VAL A 39 3.75 0.16 33.87
CA VAL A 39 5.09 0.09 34.45
C VAL A 39 5.98 1.20 33.92
N TYR A 40 5.96 1.44 32.60
CA TYR A 40 6.70 2.53 31.98
C TYR A 40 6.33 3.88 32.61
N TYR A 41 5.04 4.20 32.71
CA TYR A 41 4.58 5.47 33.29
C TYR A 41 4.92 5.56 34.77
N SER A 42 4.79 4.47 35.53
CA SER A 42 5.19 4.44 36.94
C SER A 42 6.67 4.79 37.10
N LEU A 43 7.56 4.23 36.26
CA LEU A 43 8.98 4.56 36.25
C LEU A 43 9.24 5.99 35.78
N TYR A 44 8.54 6.45 34.74
CA TYR A 44 8.69 7.78 34.18
C TYR A 44 8.34 8.89 35.17
N TYR A 45 7.30 8.70 35.99
CA TYR A 45 6.89 9.63 37.03
C TYR A 45 7.74 9.52 38.29
N ALA A 46 8.11 8.30 38.71
CA ALA A 46 8.93 8.10 39.91
C ALA A 46 10.39 8.57 39.73
N TYR A 47 10.94 8.49 38.51
CA TYR A 47 12.36 8.75 38.25
C TYR A 47 12.57 9.84 37.17
N PRO A 48 12.31 11.13 37.46
CA PRO A 48 12.41 12.20 36.47
C PRO A 48 13.83 12.38 35.90
N LYS A 49 14.87 12.10 36.69
CA LYS A 49 16.28 12.19 36.25
C LYS A 49 16.64 11.14 35.20
N SER A 50 15.95 10.00 35.19
CA SER A 50 16.21 8.87 34.29
C SER A 50 15.36 8.89 33.02
N ARG A 51 14.56 9.94 32.77
CA ARG A 51 13.67 10.00 31.59
C ARG A 51 14.42 9.88 30.26
N LYS A 52 15.67 10.35 30.20
CA LYS A 52 16.51 10.25 29.00
C LYS A 52 16.84 8.80 28.62
N SER A 53 16.86 7.87 29.58
CA SER A 53 17.10 6.44 29.34
C SER A 53 15.81 5.64 29.15
N LEU A 54 14.64 6.27 29.30
CA LEU A 54 13.33 5.65 29.07
C LEU A 54 12.87 5.90 27.62
N ASP A 55 13.75 5.55 26.68
CA ASP A 55 13.58 5.75 25.25
C ASP A 55 12.71 4.67 24.59
N GLU A 56 12.54 4.75 23.26
CA GLU A 56 11.75 3.79 22.48
C GLU A 56 12.32 2.36 22.57
N GLN A 57 13.65 2.22 22.72
CA GLN A 57 14.30 0.94 22.91
C GLN A 57 13.87 0.32 24.25
N PHE A 58 13.88 1.09 25.34
CA PHE A 58 13.40 0.63 26.63
C PHE A 58 11.92 0.22 26.59
N MET A 59 11.05 1.00 25.94
CA MET A 59 9.64 0.63 25.77
C MET A 59 9.48 -0.73 25.06
N ARG A 60 10.27 -0.96 24.02
CA ARG A 60 10.28 -2.22 23.26
C ARG A 60 10.78 -3.39 24.11
N GLU A 61 11.87 -3.21 24.84
CA GLU A 61 12.41 -4.23 25.76
C GLU A 61 11.39 -4.58 26.85
N LEU A 62 10.72 -3.59 27.42
CA LEU A 62 9.68 -3.78 28.43
C LEU A 62 8.47 -4.54 27.87
N THR A 63 8.02 -4.17 26.66
CA THR A 63 6.92 -4.86 25.97
C THR A 63 7.27 -6.30 25.66
N ASN A 64 8.48 -6.56 25.16
CA ASN A 64 8.97 -7.91 24.89
C ASN A 64 9.05 -8.75 26.16
N THR A 65 9.55 -8.17 27.25
CA THR A 65 9.67 -8.86 28.55
C THR A 65 8.31 -9.30 29.06
N PHE A 66 7.32 -8.40 29.07
CA PHE A 66 5.98 -8.76 29.52
C PHE A 66 5.29 -9.72 28.56
N SER A 67 5.43 -9.51 27.25
CA SER A 67 4.90 -10.45 26.26
C SER A 67 5.46 -11.86 26.47
N GLU A 68 6.77 -11.99 26.65
CA GLU A 68 7.43 -13.28 26.89
C GLU A 68 6.94 -13.90 28.19
N LEU A 69 6.80 -13.12 29.25
CA LEU A 69 6.33 -13.58 30.55
C LEU A 69 4.86 -14.06 30.52
N PHE A 70 3.98 -13.37 29.78
CA PHE A 70 2.55 -13.70 29.71
C PHE A 70 2.20 -14.73 28.62
N THR A 71 2.94 -14.76 27.51
CA THR A 71 2.61 -15.60 26.34
C THR A 71 3.65 -16.66 26.05
N GLY A 72 4.85 -16.55 26.60
CA GLY A 72 6.01 -17.36 26.22
C GLY A 72 6.70 -16.90 24.93
N THR A 73 6.26 -15.77 24.34
CA THR A 73 6.78 -15.29 23.05
C THR A 73 7.13 -13.81 23.08
N GLN A 74 8.22 -13.43 22.39
CA GLN A 74 8.58 -12.02 22.16
C GLN A 74 7.86 -11.47 20.93
N ILE A 75 7.41 -10.22 20.99
CA ILE A 75 6.69 -9.57 19.90
C ILE A 75 7.62 -8.58 19.19
N HIS A 76 8.31 -9.05 18.16
CA HIS A 76 9.23 -8.21 17.40
C HIS A 76 8.52 -7.14 16.53
N SER A 77 7.24 -7.34 16.21
CA SER A 77 6.50 -6.49 15.27
C SER A 77 5.47 -5.56 15.90
N ALA A 78 5.47 -5.37 17.22
CA ALA A 78 4.59 -4.40 17.85
C ALA A 78 4.98 -3.00 17.34
N SER A 79 4.06 -2.34 16.64
CA SER A 79 4.15 -0.91 16.40
C SER A 79 3.95 -0.21 17.74
N LEU A 80 4.81 0.71 18.13
CA LEU A 80 4.63 1.53 19.33
C LEU A 80 3.66 2.71 19.08
N SER A 81 2.92 2.68 17.97
CA SER A 81 2.02 3.77 17.57
C SER A 81 0.83 3.97 18.50
N HIS A 82 0.49 2.97 19.32
CA HIS A 82 -0.58 3.04 20.32
C HIS A 82 -0.08 3.42 21.72
N TRP A 83 1.23 3.59 21.90
CA TRP A 83 1.78 4.23 23.08
C TRP A 83 1.55 5.73 22.87
N ASP A 84 0.46 6.24 23.47
CA ASP A 84 -0.14 7.52 23.11
C ASP A 84 0.91 8.64 22.98
N SER A 85 0.91 9.26 21.79
CA SER A 85 1.84 10.33 21.39
C SER A 85 1.61 11.64 22.16
N ALA A 86 0.68 11.67 23.12
CA ALA A 86 0.39 12.83 23.95
C ALA A 86 1.61 13.34 24.74
N PHE A 87 2.64 12.50 24.95
CA PHE A 87 3.87 12.89 25.64
C PHE A 87 5.15 12.74 24.81
N VAL A 88 5.11 12.07 23.65
CA VAL A 88 6.24 11.93 22.72
C VAL A 88 6.18 13.03 21.65
N GLN A 89 5.88 14.27 22.05
CA GLN A 89 6.11 15.44 21.23
C GLN A 89 7.54 15.93 21.51
N ASN A 90 8.55 15.37 20.85
CA ASN A 90 9.84 16.02 20.54
C ASN A 90 10.90 15.04 19.99
N SER A 91 10.55 14.30 18.96
CA SER A 91 11.58 13.78 18.05
C SER A 91 11.15 14.06 16.62
N ASN A 92 11.71 15.15 16.07
CA ASN A 92 11.69 15.48 14.66
C ASN A 92 12.17 14.28 13.83
N ALA A 93 11.26 13.43 13.39
CA ALA A 93 11.53 12.41 12.41
C ALA A 93 11.56 13.09 11.03
N GLY A 94 12.72 13.65 10.69
CA GLY A 94 13.02 14.11 9.35
C GLY A 94 12.72 13.01 8.33
N SER A 95 11.73 13.27 7.49
CA SER A 95 11.40 12.45 6.33
C SER A 95 12.62 12.40 5.40
N LYS A 96 13.48 11.38 5.57
CA LYS A 96 14.48 11.05 4.56
C LYS A 96 13.74 10.69 3.28
N LYS A 97 13.73 11.61 2.31
CA LYS A 97 13.34 11.35 0.92
C LYS A 97 14.08 10.11 0.45
N ALA A 98 13.35 9.02 0.30
CA ALA A 98 13.87 7.80 -0.31
C ALA A 98 14.26 8.17 -1.75
N LYS A 99 15.54 8.02 -2.08
CA LYS A 99 16.02 8.09 -3.46
C LYS A 99 15.20 7.13 -4.32
N ASP A 100 14.83 7.57 -5.52
CA ASP A 100 14.13 6.77 -6.51
C ASP A 100 14.94 5.50 -6.81
N ALA A 101 14.52 4.40 -6.20
CA ALA A 101 15.19 3.12 -6.32
C ALA A 101 14.81 2.51 -7.68
N SER A 102 15.78 2.50 -8.60
CA SER A 102 15.71 1.82 -9.88
C SER A 102 15.36 0.33 -9.71
N LEU A 103 14.55 -0.22 -10.62
CA LEU A 103 14.16 -1.64 -10.64
C LEU A 103 15.36 -2.61 -10.75
N ALA A 104 16.52 -2.12 -11.18
CA ALA A 104 17.68 -2.93 -11.52
C ALA A 104 18.56 -3.33 -10.32
N ASP A 105 18.47 -2.67 -9.17
CA ASP A 105 19.47 -2.82 -8.10
C ASP A 105 19.14 -3.87 -7.02
N TYR A 106 18.02 -4.60 -7.14
CA TYR A 106 17.64 -5.58 -6.12
C TYR A 106 18.09 -7.00 -6.45
N GLU A 107 19.40 -7.25 -6.32
CA GLU A 107 19.92 -8.61 -6.27
C GLU A 107 19.38 -9.32 -5.01
N ILE A 108 18.55 -10.33 -5.24
CA ILE A 108 18.07 -11.20 -4.16
C ILE A 108 19.25 -12.09 -3.79
N SER A 109 19.88 -11.79 -2.64
CA SER A 109 20.80 -12.71 -1.98
C SER A 109 20.10 -14.06 -1.80
N LYS A 110 20.48 -15.05 -2.63
CA LYS A 110 19.83 -16.37 -2.74
C LYS A 110 20.07 -17.29 -1.52
N ASN A 111 20.74 -16.81 -0.46
CA ASN A 111 21.21 -17.65 0.64
C ASN A 111 20.75 -17.22 2.03
N THR A 112 19.45 -16.91 2.19
CA THR A 112 18.87 -16.71 3.53
C THR A 112 17.89 -17.84 3.88
N LYS A 113 18.44 -19.03 4.16
CA LYS A 113 17.68 -20.04 4.90
C LYS A 113 17.41 -19.49 6.30
N SER A 114 16.21 -18.95 6.50
CA SER A 114 15.75 -18.49 7.82
C SER A 114 15.83 -19.67 8.79
N ARG A 115 16.75 -19.58 9.76
CA ARG A 115 16.80 -20.51 10.89
C ARG A 115 15.60 -20.19 11.77
N ARG A 116 14.52 -20.94 11.57
CA ARG A 116 13.28 -20.80 12.36
C ARG A 116 13.47 -21.54 13.66
N ASP A 117 13.54 -20.81 14.76
CA ASP A 117 13.58 -21.43 16.07
C ASP A 117 12.22 -22.05 16.40
N ARG A 118 12.28 -23.25 16.96
CA ARG A 118 11.11 -24.02 17.38
C ARG A 118 10.88 -23.73 18.84
N LEU A 119 9.74 -23.15 19.15
CA LEU A 119 9.34 -22.91 20.53
C LEU A 119 8.55 -24.10 21.05
N TYR A 120 8.96 -24.60 22.21
CA TYR A 120 8.24 -25.67 22.92
C TYR A 120 7.45 -25.03 24.05
N MET A 121 6.14 -24.93 23.88
CA MET A 121 5.24 -24.35 24.89
C MET A 121 4.27 -25.40 25.41
N ARG A 122 4.02 -25.37 26.72
CA ARG A 122 2.98 -26.17 27.37
C ARG A 122 1.92 -25.27 27.98
N TYR A 123 2.38 -24.30 28.76
CA TYR A 123 1.61 -23.22 29.34
C TYR A 123 2.35 -21.91 29.13
N SER A 124 1.71 -20.78 29.45
CA SER A 124 2.47 -19.54 29.60
C SER A 124 3.42 -19.64 30.80
N PRO A 125 4.57 -18.93 30.79
CA PRO A 125 5.54 -18.99 31.89
C PRO A 125 4.93 -18.66 33.26
N LEU A 126 3.95 -17.75 33.31
CA LEU A 126 3.25 -17.45 34.57
C LEU A 126 2.39 -18.60 35.08
N VAL A 127 1.67 -19.30 34.19
CA VAL A 127 0.87 -20.46 34.59
C VAL A 127 1.79 -21.58 35.05
N GLU A 128 2.88 -21.84 34.34
CA GLU A 128 3.89 -22.84 34.72
C GLU A 128 4.47 -22.52 36.11
N ARG A 129 4.83 -21.26 36.34
CA ARG A 129 5.31 -20.81 37.65
C ARG A 129 4.26 -21.02 38.74
N TYR A 130 3.00 -20.65 38.49
CA TYR A 130 1.91 -20.86 39.44
C TYR A 130 1.74 -22.34 39.81
N LEU A 131 1.76 -23.23 38.81
CA LEU A 131 1.63 -24.68 39.00
C LEU A 131 2.77 -25.25 39.85
N ILE A 132 4.01 -24.81 39.57
CA ILE A 132 5.19 -25.18 40.36
C ILE A 132 5.06 -24.72 41.81
N THR A 133 4.70 -23.45 42.04
CA THR A 133 4.62 -22.89 43.40
C THR A 133 3.55 -23.56 44.26
N HIS A 134 2.46 -24.04 43.66
CA HIS A 134 1.37 -24.69 44.39
C HIS A 134 1.48 -26.22 44.40
N ASN A 135 2.61 -26.78 43.94
CA ASN A 135 2.85 -28.22 43.84
C ASN A 135 1.71 -28.97 43.14
N TYR A 136 1.10 -28.37 42.12
CA TYR A 136 0.10 -29.08 41.32
C TYR A 136 0.83 -30.11 40.46
N GLU A 137 0.89 -31.35 40.95
CA GLU A 137 1.24 -32.49 40.12
C GLU A 137 0.22 -32.55 38.99
N THR A 138 0.65 -32.23 37.77
CA THR A 138 -0.26 -32.18 36.63
C THR A 138 -0.64 -33.60 36.24
N ILE A 139 -1.62 -34.19 36.93
CA ILE A 139 -2.23 -35.48 36.60
C ILE A 139 -2.78 -35.44 35.15
N ASN A 140 -3.13 -34.24 34.64
CA ASN A 140 -3.30 -33.98 33.22
C ASN A 140 -2.02 -33.41 32.58
N ASN A 141 -1.22 -34.31 32.00
CA ASN A 141 -0.07 -33.94 31.20
C ASN A 141 -0.52 -33.32 29.87
N VAL A 142 -0.86 -32.03 29.87
CA VAL A 142 -1.00 -31.26 28.62
C VAL A 142 0.27 -31.45 27.79
N ARG A 143 0.11 -32.03 26.61
CA ARG A 143 1.22 -32.32 25.70
C ARG A 143 1.95 -31.02 25.34
N LYS A 144 3.28 -31.03 25.32
CA LYS A 144 4.07 -29.89 24.82
C LYS A 144 3.77 -29.67 23.33
N TRP A 145 3.48 -28.43 22.96
CA TRP A 145 3.26 -28.02 21.58
C TRP A 145 4.56 -27.51 21.01
N LYS A 146 4.87 -27.96 19.79
CA LYS A 146 6.04 -27.53 19.04
C LYS A 146 5.60 -26.52 18.01
N MET A 147 5.74 -25.24 18.33
CA MET A 147 5.36 -24.16 17.43
C MET A 147 6.57 -23.68 16.63
N LEU A 148 6.35 -23.45 15.34
CA LEU A 148 7.27 -22.69 14.49
C LEU A 148 6.81 -21.24 14.52
N LEU A 149 7.57 -20.37 15.18
CA LEU A 149 7.28 -18.94 15.13
C LEU A 149 7.67 -18.42 13.75
N ILE A 150 6.67 -17.99 12.99
CA ILE A 150 6.88 -17.25 11.75
C ILE A 150 7.04 -15.79 12.17
N GLN A 151 8.27 -15.40 12.50
CA GLN A 151 8.58 -13.98 12.59
C GLN A 151 8.47 -13.40 11.19
N ARG A 152 7.92 -12.19 11.09
CA ARG A 152 7.89 -11.42 9.84
C ARG A 152 9.33 -11.04 9.51
N ASN A 153 10.05 -11.95 8.86
CA ASN A 153 11.45 -11.80 8.51
C ASN A 153 11.63 -10.52 7.69
N GLU A 154 12.83 -9.94 7.72
CA GLU A 154 13.18 -8.78 6.88
C GLU A 154 12.87 -9.05 5.40
N ILE A 155 13.08 -10.29 4.96
CA ILE A 155 12.71 -10.77 3.63
C ILE A 155 11.22 -10.56 3.34
N GLN A 156 10.33 -10.88 4.28
CA GLN A 156 8.89 -10.73 4.08
C GLN A 156 8.48 -9.24 4.06
N LYS A 157 9.13 -8.39 4.86
CA LYS A 157 8.96 -6.94 4.78
C LYS A 157 9.42 -6.40 3.42
N ASP A 158 10.51 -6.92 2.88
CA ASP A 158 11.02 -6.53 1.57
C ASP A 158 10.12 -7.05 0.43
N VAL A 159 9.58 -8.25 0.54
CA VAL A 159 8.55 -8.77 -0.39
C VAL A 159 7.30 -7.88 -0.35
N ASP A 160 6.82 -7.50 0.83
CA ASP A 160 5.66 -6.60 0.98
C ASP A 160 5.95 -5.21 0.36
N ARG A 161 7.16 -4.67 0.57
CA ARG A 161 7.60 -3.41 -0.06
C ARG A 161 7.63 -3.52 -1.58
N LYS A 162 8.16 -4.63 -2.12
CA LYS A 162 8.17 -4.91 -3.57
C LYS A 162 6.75 -5.00 -4.12
N PHE A 163 5.87 -5.72 -3.44
CA PHE A 163 4.48 -5.85 -3.84
C PHE A 163 3.76 -4.50 -3.85
N LYS A 164 4.01 -3.65 -2.85
CA LYS A 164 3.47 -2.28 -2.80
C LYS A 164 3.97 -1.44 -3.98
N LYS A 165 5.25 -1.55 -4.37
CA LYS A 165 5.80 -0.86 -5.55
C LYS A 165 5.18 -1.37 -6.85
N PHE A 166 5.06 -2.69 -7.03
CA PHE A 166 4.42 -3.26 -8.21
C PHE A 166 2.98 -2.81 -8.36
N ARG A 167 2.25 -2.70 -7.25
CA ARG A 167 0.89 -2.14 -7.24
C ARG A 167 0.86 -0.68 -7.71
N GLN A 168 1.78 0.16 -7.20
CA GLN A 168 1.88 1.55 -7.64
C GLN A 168 2.20 1.67 -9.14
N ILE A 169 3.12 0.84 -9.65
CA ILE A 169 3.45 0.82 -11.08
C ILE A 169 2.23 0.38 -11.90
N ALA A 170 1.51 -0.64 -11.47
CA ALA A 170 0.30 -1.10 -12.15
C ALA A 170 -0.78 0.00 -12.18
N ASP A 171 -0.99 0.71 -11.07
CA ASP A 171 -1.94 1.83 -10.99
C ASP A 171 -1.54 2.98 -11.93
N GLN A 172 -0.24 3.32 -11.98
CA GLN A 172 0.29 4.33 -12.90
C GLN A 172 0.14 3.94 -14.38
N SER A 173 0.43 2.68 -14.71
CA SER A 173 0.24 2.15 -16.07
C SER A 173 -1.22 2.20 -16.49
N LEU A 174 -2.14 1.86 -15.58
CA LEU A 174 -3.58 1.93 -15.83
C LEU A 174 -4.06 3.38 -16.03
N GLN A 175 -3.52 4.34 -15.28
CA GLN A 175 -3.80 5.76 -15.50
C GLN A 175 -3.30 6.24 -16.87
N LYS A 176 -2.07 5.90 -17.24
CA LYS A 176 -1.52 6.24 -18.57
C LYS A 176 -2.33 5.63 -19.71
N GLN A 177 -2.74 4.38 -19.57
CA GLN A 177 -3.61 3.72 -20.55
C GLN A 177 -4.94 4.47 -20.73
N LYS A 178 -5.55 4.91 -19.64
CA LYS A 178 -6.78 5.72 -19.71
C LYS A 178 -6.56 7.06 -20.42
N GLN A 179 -5.43 7.72 -20.15
CA GLN A 179 -5.07 8.97 -20.84
C GLN A 179 -4.90 8.74 -22.34
N TRP A 180 -4.15 7.71 -22.75
CA TRP A 180 -3.97 7.40 -24.16
C TRP A 180 -5.26 7.07 -24.89
N ASN A 181 -6.19 6.35 -24.24
CA ASN A 181 -7.49 6.10 -24.82
C ASN A 181 -8.28 7.40 -25.03
N GLN A 182 -8.25 8.31 -24.06
CA GLN A 182 -8.90 9.63 -24.20
C GLN A 182 -8.27 10.47 -25.30
N ASP A 183 -6.94 10.48 -25.39
CA ASP A 183 -6.21 11.21 -26.43
C ASP A 183 -6.53 10.64 -27.82
N TYR A 184 -6.64 9.32 -27.95
CA TYR A 184 -7.03 8.65 -29.18
C TYR A 184 -8.47 9.00 -29.59
N ASP A 185 -9.43 8.94 -28.67
CA ASP A 185 -10.82 9.32 -28.93
C ASP A 185 -10.94 10.79 -29.38
N ASN A 186 -10.12 11.68 -28.78
CA ASN A 186 -10.07 13.09 -29.16
C ASN A 186 -9.47 13.28 -30.56
N PHE A 187 -8.40 12.55 -30.87
CA PHE A 187 -7.78 12.56 -32.18
C PHE A 187 -8.74 12.06 -33.27
N GLU A 188 -9.48 10.98 -33.01
CA GLU A 188 -10.49 10.44 -33.92
C GLU A 188 -11.58 11.48 -34.23
N LYS A 189 -12.12 12.14 -33.19
CA LYS A 189 -13.10 13.22 -33.37
C LYS A 189 -12.55 14.40 -34.16
N GLU A 190 -11.28 14.76 -33.97
CA GLU A 190 -10.64 15.83 -34.72
C GLU A 190 -10.45 15.44 -36.20
N ALA A 191 -10.04 14.19 -36.46
CA ALA A 191 -9.91 13.66 -37.81
C ALA A 191 -11.26 13.61 -38.54
N GLU A 192 -12.33 13.16 -37.87
CA GLU A 192 -13.70 13.16 -38.42
C GLU A 192 -14.18 14.58 -38.75
N LYS A 193 -13.94 15.56 -37.87
CA LYS A 193 -14.27 16.97 -38.14
C LYS A 193 -13.52 17.50 -39.36
N LYS A 194 -12.22 17.20 -39.49
CA LYS A 194 -11.43 17.58 -40.67
C LYS A 194 -12.00 16.97 -41.95
N LEU A 195 -12.36 15.69 -41.92
CA LEU A 195 -12.99 15.00 -43.07
C LEU A 195 -14.35 15.60 -43.42
N GLN A 196 -15.18 15.94 -42.43
CA GLN A 196 -16.47 16.60 -42.65
C GLN A 196 -16.28 17.98 -43.28
N ASN A 197 -15.34 18.78 -42.79
CA ASN A 197 -15.04 20.10 -43.36
C ASN A 197 -14.62 19.97 -44.83
N VAL A 198 -13.68 19.07 -45.14
CA VAL A 198 -13.25 18.80 -46.53
C VAL A 198 -14.43 18.35 -47.40
N ALA A 199 -15.30 17.47 -46.90
CA ALA A 199 -16.48 17.02 -47.62
C ALA A 199 -17.46 18.18 -47.90
N THR A 200 -17.64 19.10 -46.95
CA THR A 200 -18.47 20.31 -47.16
C THR A 200 -17.86 21.27 -48.17
N GLU A 201 -16.54 21.46 -48.16
CA GLU A 201 -15.83 22.27 -49.16
C GLU A 201 -15.98 21.69 -50.57
N ILE A 202 -15.79 20.37 -50.74
CA ILE A 202 -15.98 19.68 -52.02
C ILE A 202 -17.42 19.82 -52.52
N LYS A 203 -18.43 19.67 -51.63
CA LYS A 203 -19.84 19.88 -51.99
C LYS A 203 -20.11 21.31 -52.44
N GLY A 204 -19.50 22.30 -51.77
CA GLY A 204 -19.58 23.71 -52.17
C GLY A 204 -18.99 23.96 -53.55
N GLN A 205 -17.80 23.45 -53.82
CA GLN A 205 -17.14 23.54 -55.14
C GLN A 205 -17.96 22.86 -56.25
N LEU A 206 -18.52 21.68 -55.98
CA LEU A 206 -19.39 20.98 -56.94
C LEU A 206 -20.66 21.77 -57.27
N LYS A 207 -21.24 22.48 -56.29
CA LYS A 207 -22.43 23.31 -56.53
C LYS A 207 -22.08 24.50 -57.43
N GLN A 208 -20.97 25.19 -57.14
CA GLN A 208 -20.48 26.29 -57.98
C GLN A 208 -20.21 25.84 -59.42
N LEU A 209 -19.57 24.67 -59.60
CA LEU A 209 -19.32 24.11 -60.94
C LEU A 209 -20.62 23.82 -61.71
N LYS A 210 -21.67 23.34 -61.02
CA LYS A 210 -22.98 23.09 -61.64
C LYS A 210 -23.69 24.37 -62.04
N GLU A 211 -23.66 25.40 -61.19
CA GLU A 211 -24.23 26.71 -61.50
C GLU A 211 -23.53 27.32 -62.73
N MET A 212 -22.21 27.25 -62.79
CA MET A 212 -21.45 27.71 -63.97
C MET A 212 -21.76 26.91 -65.24
N ASP A 213 -21.90 25.57 -65.17
CA ASP A 213 -22.26 24.75 -66.33
C ASP A 213 -23.63 25.12 -66.92
N ILE A 214 -24.57 25.54 -66.07
CA ILE A 214 -25.87 26.07 -66.50
C ILE A 214 -25.68 27.42 -67.22
N ASP A 215 -24.97 28.37 -66.61
CA ASP A 215 -24.70 29.69 -67.20
C ASP A 215 -23.99 29.61 -68.57
N ILE A 216 -23.06 28.65 -68.73
CA ILE A 216 -22.32 28.42 -69.98
C ILE A 216 -23.22 27.87 -71.08
N LYS A 217 -24.14 26.95 -70.75
CA LYS A 217 -25.13 26.44 -71.70
C LYS A 217 -26.10 27.52 -72.17
N GLU A 218 -26.43 28.48 -71.30
CA GLU A 218 -27.29 29.61 -71.64
C GLU A 218 -26.57 30.66 -72.52
N THR A 219 -25.26 30.85 -72.34
CA THR A 219 -24.48 31.87 -73.05
C THR A 219 -23.70 31.39 -74.29
N ASN A 220 -23.68 30.08 -74.59
CA ASN A 220 -22.95 29.48 -75.73
C ASN A 220 -21.43 29.77 -75.77
N SER A 221 -20.83 30.13 -74.63
CA SER A 221 -19.42 30.53 -74.53
C SER A 221 -18.53 29.37 -74.04
N TYR A 222 -18.36 28.34 -74.89
CA TYR A 222 -17.56 27.15 -74.56
C TYR A 222 -16.05 27.45 -74.37
N ALA A 223 -15.55 28.53 -74.98
CA ALA A 223 -14.14 28.90 -74.92
C ALA A 223 -13.69 29.39 -73.53
N GLN A 224 -14.56 30.08 -72.79
CA GLN A 224 -14.23 30.55 -71.43
C GLN A 224 -14.19 29.39 -70.42
N PHE A 225 -15.04 28.39 -70.60
CA PHE A 225 -15.05 27.20 -69.76
C PHE A 225 -13.78 26.36 -69.91
N ALA A 226 -13.33 26.15 -71.15
CA ALA A 226 -12.12 25.38 -71.42
C ALA A 226 -10.87 25.99 -70.72
N ASN A 227 -10.71 27.31 -70.76
CA ASN A 227 -9.60 28.00 -70.09
C ASN A 227 -9.65 27.85 -68.57
N LEU A 228 -10.84 27.82 -67.98
CA LEU A 228 -11.01 27.73 -66.54
C LEU A 228 -10.75 26.30 -66.02
N VAL A 229 -11.17 25.27 -66.77
CA VAL A 229 -10.86 23.86 -66.46
C VAL A 229 -9.35 23.61 -66.52
N VAL A 230 -8.66 24.17 -67.52
CA VAL A 230 -7.20 24.07 -67.63
C VAL A 230 -6.50 24.75 -66.45
N ASN A 231 -6.96 25.93 -66.04
CA ASN A 231 -6.41 26.62 -64.86
C ASN A 231 -6.65 25.85 -63.55
N ALA A 232 -7.84 25.28 -63.36
CA ALA A 232 -8.14 24.46 -62.18
C ALA A 232 -7.25 23.21 -62.12
N TYR A 233 -6.96 22.59 -63.27
CA TYR A 233 -6.05 21.45 -63.35
C TYR A 233 -4.60 21.84 -63.01
N GLN A 234 -4.13 22.99 -63.50
CA GLN A 234 -2.79 23.51 -63.18
C GLN A 234 -2.62 23.84 -61.70
N GLN A 235 -3.63 24.46 -61.06
CA GLN A 235 -3.60 24.72 -59.61
C GLN A 235 -3.58 23.45 -58.76
N LYS A 236 -4.13 22.34 -59.28
CA LYS A 236 -4.12 21.05 -58.58
C LYS A 236 -2.76 20.36 -58.67
N GLN A 237 -2.04 20.53 -59.78
CA GLN A 237 -0.68 20.02 -59.96
C GLN A 237 0.32 20.76 -59.07
N THR A 238 0.25 22.09 -59.04
CA THR A 238 1.17 22.90 -58.22
C THR A 238 0.98 22.66 -56.72
N LYS A 239 -0.24 22.37 -56.26
CA LYS A 239 -0.48 21.99 -54.85
C LYS A 239 0.05 20.60 -54.49
N LYS A 240 0.12 19.67 -55.45
CA LYS A 240 0.73 18.35 -55.24
C LYS A 240 2.25 18.45 -55.11
N GLU A 241 2.89 19.24 -55.97
CA GLU A 241 4.35 19.48 -55.94
C GLU A 241 4.83 20.22 -54.68
N GLN A 242 3.94 20.86 -53.92
CA GLN A 242 4.27 21.53 -52.65
C GLN A 242 4.04 20.64 -51.41
N GLN A 243 3.44 19.46 -51.58
CA GLN A 243 3.14 18.52 -50.47
C GLN A 243 4.05 17.28 -50.46
N ASP A 244 4.78 17.02 -51.56
CA ASP A 244 5.90 16.07 -51.62
C ASP A 244 7.22 16.77 -51.27
#